data_AF-A0A8I1JH96-F1
#
_entry.id   AF-A0A8I1JH96-F1
#
_cell.length_a   1.000
_cell.length_b   1.000
_cell.length_c   1.000
_cell.angle_alpha   90.00
_cell.angle_beta   90.00
_cell.angle_gamma   90.00
#
_symmetry.space_group_name_H-M   'P 1'
#
loop_
_entity.id
_entity.type
_entity.pdbx_description
1 polymer ?
#
loop_
_entity_poly.entity_id
_entity_poly.type
_entity_poly.pdbx_seq_one_letter_code
_entity_poly.pdbx_strand_id
1 'polypeptide(L)' 'MEVAIAELNRLRSVADYAIAPLQDAVDVDEATDADLAALKSWKKYRVALSRVIEQPQFPDAIEWPVAPA' A
#
# COMPACT_ATOMS: atom_id res chain seq x y z
N MET A 1 -6.56 -1.57 -19.76
CA MET A 1 -7.07 -0.72 -18.67
C MET A 1 -7.72 -1.52 -17.55
N GLU A 2 -8.65 -2.45 -17.84
CA GLU A 2 -9.33 -3.28 -16.82
C GLU A 2 -8.36 -4.12 -15.97
N VAL A 3 -7.35 -4.73 -16.59
CA VAL A 3 -6.29 -5.49 -15.90
C VAL A 3 -5.46 -4.63 -14.94
N ALA A 4 -5.13 -3.40 -15.33
CA ALA A 4 -4.36 -2.47 -14.49
C ALA A 4 -5.16 -2.02 -13.26
N ILE A 5 -6.46 -1.76 -13.42
CA ILE A 5 -7.35 -1.40 -12.30
C ILE A 5 -7.56 -2.60 -11.37
N ALA A 6 -7.72 -3.80 -11.93
CA ALA A 6 -7.83 -5.03 -11.14
C ALA A 6 -6.57 -5.28 -10.28
N GLU A 7 -5.38 -5.11 -10.85
CA GLU A 7 -4.13 -5.25 -10.10
C GLU A 7 -3.96 -4.15 -9.05
N LEU A 8 -4.29 -2.89 -9.38
CA LEU A 8 -4.29 -1.81 -8.40
C LEU A 8 -5.19 -2.13 -7.20
N ASN A 9 -6.40 -2.64 -7.45
CA ASN A 9 -7.32 -3.04 -6.39
C ASN A 9 -6.76 -4.20 -5.55
N ARG A 10 -6.16 -5.22 -6.19
CA ARG A 10 -5.51 -6.33 -5.50
C ARG A 10 -4.40 -5.84 -4.57
N LEU A 11 -3.52 -4.98 -5.05
CA LEU A 11 -2.41 -4.43 -4.27
C LEU A 11 -2.88 -3.53 -3.13
N ARG A 12 -3.96 -2.76 -3.33
CA ARG A 12 -4.59 -1.98 -2.26
C ARG A 12 -5.18 -2.87 -1.17
N SER A 13 -5.88 -3.95 -1.53
CA SER A 13 -6.40 -4.91 -0.56
C SER A 13 -5.30 -5.56 0.28
N VAL A 14 -4.16 -5.89 -0.33
CA VAL A 14 -2.98 -6.39 0.40
C VAL A 14 -2.47 -5.35 1.40
N ALA A 15 -2.32 -4.10 0.96
CA ALA A 15 -1.87 -3.02 1.83
C ALA A 15 -2.85 -2.76 2.98
N ASP A 16 -4.16 -2.77 2.72
CA ASP A 16 -5.19 -2.56 3.73
C ASP A 16 -5.22 -3.72 4.75
N TYR A 17 -5.04 -4.96 4.30
CA TYR A 17 -4.92 -6.13 5.19
C TYR A 17 -3.69 -6.05 6.11
N ALA A 18 -2.55 -5.57 5.59
CA ALA A 18 -1.34 -5.39 6.40
C ALA A 18 -1.44 -4.19 7.35
N ILE A 19 -2.11 -3.11 6.94
CA ILE A 19 -2.27 -1.89 7.75
C ILE A 19 -3.23 -2.12 8.92
N ALA A 20 -4.29 -2.91 8.75
CA ALA A 20 -5.32 -3.10 9.77
C ALA A 20 -4.75 -3.50 11.16
N PRO A 21 -4.02 -4.62 11.33
CA PRO A 21 -3.50 -5.01 12.65
C PRO A 21 -2.47 -4.02 13.21
N LEU A 22 -1.68 -3.37 12.34
CA LEU A 22 -0.71 -2.37 12.76
C LEU A 22 -1.40 -1.09 13.26
N GLN A 23 -2.51 -0.72 12.64
CA GLN A 23 -3.33 0.40 13.06
C GLN A 23 -4.09 0.06 14.35
N ASP A 24 -4.61 -1.16 14.48
CA ASP A 24 -5.24 -1.63 15.71
C ASP A 24 -4.28 -1.53 16.90
N ALA A 25 -3.02 -1.96 16.73
CA ALA A 25 -1.97 -1.82 17.75
C ALA A 25 -1.70 -0.35 18.13
N VAL A 26 -1.74 0.57 17.16
CA VAL A 26 -1.61 2.01 17.43
C VAL A 26 -2.82 2.54 18.18
N ASP A 27 -4.02 2.13 17.78
CA ASP A 27 -5.28 2.64 18.32
C ASP A 27 -5.51 2.19 19.77
N VAL A 28 -4.88 1.08 20.20
CA VAL A 28 -4.90 0.58 21.59
C VAL A 28 -3.63 0.90 22.38
N ASP A 29 -2.74 1.75 21.85
CA ASP A 29 -1.46 2.14 22.45
C ASP A 29 -0.48 0.97 22.73
N GLU A 30 -0.60 -0.14 22.00
CA GLU A 30 0.26 -1.32 22.10
C GLU A 30 1.30 -1.44 20.96
N ALA A 31 1.31 -0.49 20.01
CA ALA A 31 2.23 -0.50 18.89
C ALA A 31 3.70 -0.38 19.34
N THR A 32 4.53 -1.30 18.87
CA THR A 32 5.97 -1.21 19.02
C THR A 32 6.58 -0.24 18.00
N ASP A 33 7.83 0.18 18.20
CA ASP A 33 8.57 0.95 17.20
C ASP A 33 8.66 0.25 15.84
N ALA A 34 8.70 -1.10 15.85
CA ALA A 34 8.67 -1.90 14.63
C ALA A 34 7.30 -1.82 13.94
N ASP A 35 6.20 -1.88 14.68
CA ASP A 35 4.85 -1.73 14.13
C ASP A 35 4.65 -0.33 13.53
N LEU A 36 5.12 0.72 14.21
CA LEU A 36 5.08 2.09 13.72
C LEU A 36 5.89 2.26 12.42
N ALA A 37 7.08 1.66 12.35
CA ALA A 37 7.91 1.67 11.16
C ALA A 37 7.26 0.91 10.00
N ALA A 38 6.69 -0.27 10.26
CA ALA A 38 5.96 -1.07 9.28
C ALA A 38 4.72 -0.32 8.78
N LEU A 39 3.92 0.25 9.69
CA LEU A 39 2.71 1.01 9.38
C LEU A 39 3.03 2.20 8.48
N LYS A 40 4.12 2.92 8.77
CA LYS A 40 4.58 4.03 7.95
C LYS A 40 4.98 3.57 6.55
N SER A 41 5.69 2.45 6.43
CA SER A 41 6.09 1.87 5.14
C SER A 41 4.88 1.42 4.32
N TRP A 42 3.91 0.74 4.92
CA TRP A 42 2.66 0.34 4.26
C TRP A 42 1.80 1.53 3.85
N LYS A 43 1.69 2.58 4.68
CA LYS A 43 0.99 3.82 4.30
C LYS A 43 1.67 4.52 3.12
N LYS A 44 3.01 4.57 3.09
CA LYS A 44 3.77 5.11 1.93
C LYS A 44 3.51 4.28 0.67
N TYR A 45 3.53 2.96 0.79
CA TYR A 45 3.23 2.04 -0.31
C TYR A 45 1.82 2.29 -0.88
N ARG A 46 0.81 2.41 -0.01
CA ARG A 46 -0.58 2.71 -0.44
C ARG A 46 -0.71 4.05 -1.16
N VAL A 47 0.04 5.07 -0.74
CA VAL A 47 0.11 6.37 -1.44
C VAL A 47 0.83 6.25 -2.78
N ALA A 48 1.89 5.45 -2.87
CA ALA A 48 2.56 5.19 -4.14
C ALA A 48 1.61 4.48 -5.12
N LEU A 49 0.84 3.48 -4.66
CA LEU A 49 -0.18 2.81 -5.47
C LEU A 49 -1.23 3.78 -6.01
N SER A 50 -1.71 4.74 -5.22
CA SER A 50 -2.70 5.72 -5.71
C SER A 50 -2.16 6.65 -6.79
N ARG A 51 -0.84 6.84 -6.87
CA ARG A 51 -0.17 7.70 -7.87
C ARG A 51 0.24 6.94 -9.13
N VAL A 52 0.08 5.61 -9.18
CA VAL A 52 0.42 4.81 -10.36
C VAL A 52 -0.32 5.28 -11.62
N ILE A 53 -1.55 5.77 -11.47
CA ILE A 53 -2.34 6.31 -12.58
C ILE A 53 -1.78 7.61 -13.17
N GLU A 54 -0.87 8.28 -12.46
CA GLU A 54 -0.21 9.52 -12.90
C GLU A 54 1.04 9.23 -13.75
N GLN A 55 1.44 7.95 -13.90
CA GLN A 55 2.60 7.58 -14.70
C GLN A 55 2.35 7.86 -16.19
N PRO A 56 3.33 8.43 -16.94
CA PRO A 56 3.16 8.79 -18.35
C PRO A 56 2.79 7.62 -19.27
N GLN A 57 3.19 6.40 -18.91
CA GLN A 57 2.98 5.18 -19.69
C GLN A 57 1.73 4.39 -19.26
N PHE A 58 0.93 4.91 -18.33
CA PHE A 58 -0.32 4.26 -17.90
C PHE A 58 -1.37 4.30 -19.04
N PRO A 59 -2.12 3.21 -19.28
CA PRO A 59 -2.10 1.91 -18.60
C PRO A 59 -1.23 0.85 -19.29
N ASP A 60 -0.42 1.21 -20.29
CA ASP A 60 0.29 0.27 -21.17
C ASP A 60 1.56 -0.31 -20.52
N ALA A 61 2.29 0.50 -19.75
CA ALA A 61 3.41 0.07 -18.93
C ALA A 61 3.35 0.74 -17.55
N ILE A 62 3.41 -0.07 -16.50
CA ILE A 62 3.22 0.37 -15.13
C ILE A 62 4.39 -0.08 -14.27
N GLU A 63 5.06 0.88 -13.64
CA GLU A 63 6.03 0.61 -12.58
C GLU A 63 5.29 0.49 -11.25
N TRP A 64 5.00 -0.76 -10.86
CA TRP A 64 4.36 -1.02 -9.58
C TRP A 64 5.33 -0.75 -8.42
N PRO A 65 4.90 -0.05 -7.36
CA PRO A 65 5.73 0.09 -6.17
C PRO A 65 5.98 -1.30 -5.56
N VAL A 66 7.10 -1.42 -4.84
CA VAL A 66 7.48 -2.65 -4.14
C VAL A 66 6.79 -2.67 -2.77
N ALA A 67 6.10 -3.76 -2.47
CA ALA A 67 5.51 -3.95 -1.14
C ALA A 67 6.61 -4.03 -0.07
N PRO A 68 6.44 -3.37 1.09
CA PRO A 68 7.37 -3.51 2.19
C PRO A 68 7.32 -4.92 2.78
N ALA A 69 8.46 -5.36 3.33
CA ALA A 69 8.63 -6.65 3.98
C ALA A 69 8.06 -6.67 5.40
#